data_AF-A0A953R0W2-F1
#
_entry.id   AF-A0A953R0W2-F1
#
_cell.length_a   1.000
_cell.length_b   1.000
_cell.length_c   1.000
_cell.angle_alpha   90.00
_cell.angle_beta   90.00
_cell.angle_gamma   90.00
#
_symmetry.space_group_name_H-M   'P 1'
#
loop_
_entity.id
_entity.type
_entity.pdbx_description
1 polymer ?
#
loop_
_entity_poly.entity_id
_entity_poly.type
_entity_poly.pdbx_seq_one_letter_code
_entity_poly.pdbx_strand_id
1 'polypeptide(L)'
;MMISRTIFAAVFLASSALAAPRLTTIQDVLYKADGTRFNGTLVITWSSFQAGDASAIATQSTTVRVVDGNLRVQLVPTTSSTPPMVYSVTYNSDGRFQFQETWDVPTTTQPVRLRDIRVVTATVTSADTGTGTTSVEESDVVGLTADLGARPIKGPGYAAGRVAIVNPTGALESVSGIANDCVRVDGSSGPCGSGGTGTASFVDADTPSGIVDGANTQFTLSAQPDPAASLALYRNGILQKVGQDYTLSGPTLTFAPAAIPQPGDTLLASYRRAEDDAGSPQTFPASQVLCSGTGGATTAAVLASIGTCSISAGVLLPGDRVEVRFDLEHQGAASGFSFQILWGATALVHRDAAATDTLVTGRADAGILAAGAQLSFQSWGAVLPFSAGVANASDAYGTGLTIDFQGNLASASGDTLTLRNFTVVRLP
;
A
#
# COMPACT_ATOMS: atom_id res chain seq x y z
N MET A 1 43.58 96.42 9.17
CA MET A 1 45.05 96.29 9.24
C MET A 1 45.35 94.84 9.65
N MET A 2 45.29 93.91 8.70
CA MET A 2 46.41 93.30 7.96
C MET A 2 47.37 92.45 8.81
N ILE A 3 47.58 91.20 8.34
CA ILE A 3 48.72 90.26 8.55
C ILE A 3 48.48 89.20 9.66
N SER A 4 48.00 87.98 9.34
CA SER A 4 48.67 86.80 8.75
C SER A 4 49.30 85.85 9.78
N ARG A 5 48.83 84.58 9.83
CA ARG A 5 49.62 83.33 9.65
C ARG A 5 48.87 82.06 10.14
N THR A 6 48.29 81.37 9.15
CA THR A 6 48.41 79.93 8.84
C THR A 6 48.35 78.84 9.93
N ILE A 7 47.39 77.95 9.67
CA ILE A 7 47.08 76.61 10.21
C ILE A 7 48.23 75.59 10.03
N PHE A 8 48.41 74.69 11.00
CA PHE A 8 48.97 73.34 10.79
C PHE A 8 48.30 72.35 11.76
N ALA A 9 47.36 71.56 11.25
CA ALA A 9 46.91 70.32 11.87
C ALA A 9 47.10 69.21 10.83
N ALA A 10 48.12 68.39 11.04
CA ALA A 10 48.42 67.24 10.19
C ALA A 10 47.45 66.10 10.53
N VAL A 11 46.52 65.80 9.62
CA VAL A 11 45.68 64.60 9.68
C VAL A 11 46.36 63.52 8.85
N PHE A 12 46.83 62.47 9.52
CA PHE A 12 47.33 61.23 8.93
C PHE A 12 46.18 60.49 8.23
N LEU A 13 46.19 60.47 6.90
CA LEU A 13 45.42 59.53 6.08
C LEU A 13 46.23 58.24 5.94
N ALA A 14 46.04 57.31 6.87
CA ALA A 14 46.46 55.92 6.69
C ALA A 14 45.39 55.21 5.87
N SER A 15 45.61 55.08 4.57
CA SER A 15 44.79 54.26 3.68
C SER A 15 44.88 52.80 4.12
N SER A 16 43.82 52.26 4.71
CA SER A 16 43.69 50.83 5.01
C SER A 16 43.58 50.06 3.70
N ALA A 17 44.71 49.55 3.20
CA ALA A 17 44.70 48.51 2.17
C ALA A 17 43.98 47.28 2.74
N LEU A 18 42.76 47.02 2.28
CA LEU A 18 42.07 45.76 2.55
C LEU A 18 42.93 44.63 1.99
N ALA A 19 43.49 43.81 2.88
CA ALA A 19 44.29 42.68 2.51
C ALA A 19 43.45 41.70 1.67
N ALA A 20 44.00 41.24 0.55
CA ALA A 20 43.37 40.16 -0.22
C ALA A 20 43.25 38.90 0.66
N PRO A 21 42.24 38.04 0.41
CA PRO A 21 42.07 36.80 1.16
C PRO A 21 43.35 35.96 1.11
N ARG A 22 43.71 35.35 2.24
CA ARG A 22 44.89 34.46 2.30
C ARG A 22 44.65 33.23 1.44
N LEU A 23 45.67 32.82 0.68
CA LEU A 23 45.63 31.65 -0.17
C LEU A 23 46.67 30.61 0.26
N THR A 24 46.25 29.35 0.30
CA THR A 24 47.13 28.18 0.49
C THR A 24 47.49 27.62 -0.89
N THR A 25 48.78 27.36 -1.11
CA THR A 25 49.26 26.75 -2.36
C THR A 25 49.17 25.23 -2.25
N ILE A 26 48.46 24.60 -3.18
CA ILE A 26 48.36 23.15 -3.34
C ILE A 26 49.26 22.77 -4.51
N GLN A 27 50.22 21.88 -4.29
CA GLN A 27 51.18 21.48 -5.31
C GLN A 27 51.50 19.99 -5.23
N ASP A 28 51.33 19.27 -6.34
CA ASP A 28 51.63 17.83 -6.41
C ASP A 28 51.94 17.37 -7.85
N VAL A 29 52.38 16.11 -7.99
CA VAL A 29 52.55 15.43 -9.29
C VAL A 29 51.60 14.24 -9.36
N LEU A 30 50.68 14.30 -10.32
CA LEU A 30 49.61 13.33 -10.51
C LEU A 30 49.99 12.27 -11.54
N TYR A 31 49.67 11.02 -11.20
CA TYR A 31 49.92 9.85 -12.03
C TYR A 31 48.61 9.10 -12.29
N LYS A 32 48.52 8.45 -13.45
CA LYS A 32 47.52 7.43 -13.75
C LYS A 32 47.95 6.10 -13.12
N ALA A 33 47.00 5.17 -12.99
CA ALA A 33 47.28 3.84 -12.42
C ALA A 33 48.29 3.01 -13.23
N ASP A 34 48.45 3.32 -14.53
CA ASP A 34 49.47 2.73 -15.41
C ASP A 34 50.89 3.30 -15.20
N GLY A 35 51.06 4.24 -14.26
CA GLY A 35 52.33 4.89 -13.94
C GLY A 35 52.68 6.09 -14.83
N THR A 36 51.89 6.40 -15.86
CA THR A 36 52.09 7.59 -16.69
C THR A 36 51.60 8.86 -15.99
N ARG A 37 52.10 10.03 -16.41
CA ARG A 37 51.68 11.31 -15.83
C ARG A 37 50.27 11.70 -16.28
N PHE A 38 49.45 12.15 -15.34
CA PHE A 38 48.10 12.61 -15.62
C PHE A 38 48.13 13.91 -16.45
N ASN A 39 47.29 14.01 -17.47
CA ASN A 39 47.11 15.21 -18.28
C ASN A 39 45.62 15.49 -18.40
N GLY A 40 45.18 16.70 -18.03
CA GLY A 40 43.75 16.99 -17.95
C GLY A 40 43.43 18.34 -17.31
N THR A 41 42.20 18.50 -16.85
CA THR A 41 41.71 19.72 -16.19
C THR A 41 40.91 19.36 -14.94
N LEU A 42 41.16 20.08 -13.85
CA LEU A 42 40.39 20.01 -12.62
C LEU A 42 39.44 21.20 -12.58
N VAL A 43 38.15 20.94 -12.44
CA VAL A 43 37.14 21.98 -12.17
C VAL A 43 36.85 21.96 -10.67
N ILE A 44 37.15 23.06 -9.99
CA ILE A 44 37.03 23.21 -8.54
C ILE A 44 35.86 24.15 -8.28
N THR A 45 34.88 23.73 -7.49
CA THR A 45 33.65 24.50 -7.18
C THR A 45 33.46 24.65 -5.67
N TRP A 46 32.82 25.75 -5.27
CA TRP A 46 32.48 26.05 -3.87
C TRP A 46 31.24 26.95 -3.79
N SER A 47 30.49 26.85 -2.69
CA SER A 47 29.46 27.83 -2.32
C SER A 47 30.07 28.97 -1.50
N SER A 48 29.31 30.03 -1.24
CA SER A 48 29.80 31.17 -0.46
C SER A 48 30.12 30.79 0.98
N PHE A 49 31.23 31.29 1.51
CA PHE A 49 31.65 31.12 2.90
C PHE A 49 32.46 32.33 3.36
N GLN A 50 32.58 32.52 4.67
CA GLN A 50 33.54 33.43 5.26
C GLN A 50 34.79 32.64 5.69
N ALA A 51 35.97 33.08 5.26
CA ALA A 51 37.24 32.44 5.61
C ALA A 51 37.70 32.81 7.03
N GLY A 52 38.68 32.09 7.59
CA GLY A 52 39.20 32.35 8.94
C GLY A 52 39.84 33.73 9.13
N ASP A 53 40.16 34.44 8.05
CA ASP A 53 40.61 35.85 8.06
C ASP A 53 39.47 36.87 7.91
N ALA A 54 38.22 36.42 8.04
CA ALA A 54 36.96 37.16 7.87
C ALA A 54 36.65 37.60 6.43
N SER A 55 37.43 37.19 5.42
CA SER A 55 37.14 37.46 4.02
C SER A 55 35.85 36.77 3.57
N ALA A 56 34.96 37.51 2.90
CA ALA A 56 33.75 36.95 2.30
C ALA A 56 34.07 36.38 0.91
N ILE A 57 33.86 35.07 0.74
CA ILE A 57 34.10 34.35 -0.51
C ILE A 57 32.75 34.06 -1.16
N ALA A 58 32.55 34.53 -2.40
CA ALA A 58 31.34 34.27 -3.16
C ALA A 58 31.35 32.88 -3.81
N THR A 59 30.18 32.30 -4.03
CA THR A 59 29.99 31.05 -4.78
C THR A 59 30.57 31.17 -6.19
N GLN A 60 31.51 30.30 -6.55
CA GLN A 60 32.12 30.29 -7.88
C GLN A 60 32.78 28.95 -8.21
N SER A 61 33.44 28.90 -9.35
CA SER A 61 34.34 27.83 -9.76
C SER A 61 35.66 28.40 -10.30
N THR A 62 36.69 27.55 -10.29
CA THR A 62 37.95 27.76 -11.02
C THR A 62 38.33 26.50 -11.77
N THR A 63 39.08 26.65 -12.86
CA THR A 63 39.58 25.52 -13.66
C THR A 63 41.10 25.54 -13.69
N VAL A 64 41.71 24.42 -13.32
CA VAL A 64 43.16 24.24 -13.26
C VAL A 64 43.57 23.22 -14.30
N ARG A 65 44.51 23.57 -15.17
CA ARG A 65 45.08 22.62 -16.13
C ARG A 65 46.23 21.85 -15.48
N VAL A 66 46.22 20.53 -15.62
CA VAL A 66 47.32 19.65 -15.22
C VAL A 66 48.01 19.19 -16.49
N VAL A 67 49.28 19.56 -16.64
CA VAL A 67 50.14 19.20 -17.77
C VAL A 67 51.33 18.44 -17.22
N ASP A 68 51.62 17.28 -17.80
CA ASP A 68 52.72 16.41 -17.38
C ASP A 68 52.65 16.09 -15.87
N GLY A 69 51.43 15.83 -15.37
CA GLY A 69 51.16 15.51 -13.96
C GLY A 69 51.24 16.70 -13.01
N ASN A 70 51.77 17.87 -13.42
CA ASN A 70 52.00 18.98 -12.51
C ASN A 70 50.69 19.69 -12.13
N LEU A 71 50.29 19.57 -10.86
CA LEU A 71 49.18 20.30 -10.26
C LEU A 71 49.73 21.46 -9.44
N ARG A 72 49.26 22.68 -9.71
CA ARG A 72 49.49 23.84 -8.85
C ARG A 72 48.28 24.76 -8.85
N VAL A 73 47.70 24.99 -7.67
CA VAL A 73 46.56 25.91 -7.50
C VAL A 73 46.64 26.61 -6.15
N GLN A 74 46.09 27.81 -6.07
CA GLN A 74 45.97 28.58 -4.84
C GLN A 74 44.50 28.74 -4.49
N LEU A 75 44.11 28.30 -3.29
CA LEU A 75 42.73 28.35 -2.81
C LEU A 75 42.67 28.98 -1.42
N VAL A 76 41.55 29.61 -1.09
CA VAL A 76 41.31 30.16 0.25
C VAL A 76 41.14 28.99 1.24
N PRO A 77 41.75 29.02 2.43
CA PRO A 77 41.58 27.98 3.43
C PRO A 77 40.12 27.76 3.86
N THR A 78 39.74 26.50 4.06
CA THR A 78 38.37 26.10 4.44
C THR A 78 38.27 25.49 5.84
N THR A 79 39.38 25.08 6.47
CA THR A 79 39.37 24.44 7.81
C THR A 79 38.83 25.33 8.94
N SER A 80 38.72 26.64 8.69
CA SER A 80 38.18 27.65 9.62
C SER A 80 37.02 28.45 9.01
N SER A 81 36.36 27.88 7.99
CA SER A 81 35.28 28.54 7.27
C SER A 81 33.96 28.57 8.06
N THR A 82 33.18 29.63 7.86
CA THR A 82 31.82 29.79 8.38
C THR A 82 30.84 30.14 7.25
N PRO A 83 29.80 29.33 6.98
CA PRO A 83 29.58 27.98 7.51
C PRO A 83 30.70 26.99 7.09
N PRO A 84 30.82 25.82 7.73
CA PRO A 84 31.77 24.80 7.32
C PRO A 84 31.65 24.46 5.83
N MET A 85 32.76 24.52 5.11
CA MET A 85 32.85 24.37 3.67
C MET A 85 34.02 23.45 3.29
N VAL A 86 33.90 22.75 2.17
CA VAL A 86 34.99 22.03 1.49
C VAL A 86 34.88 22.27 -0.01
N TYR A 87 36.00 22.26 -0.73
CA TYR A 87 35.97 22.36 -2.18
C TYR A 87 35.51 21.05 -2.81
N SER A 88 34.73 21.12 -3.88
CA SER A 88 34.41 19.97 -4.73
C SER A 88 35.23 20.02 -6.00
N VAL A 89 35.95 18.93 -6.32
CA VAL A 89 36.93 18.90 -7.41
C VAL A 89 36.61 17.78 -8.39
N THR A 90 36.28 18.16 -9.62
CA THR A 90 36.01 17.25 -10.73
C THR A 90 37.21 17.14 -11.64
N TYR A 91 37.72 15.93 -11.83
CA TYR A 91 38.84 15.63 -12.72
C TYR A 91 38.31 15.25 -14.11
N ASN A 92 38.86 15.91 -15.13
CA ASN A 92 38.56 15.61 -16.54
C ASN A 92 39.86 15.31 -17.29
N SER A 93 39.84 14.31 -18.17
CA SER A 93 40.92 13.96 -19.12
C SER A 93 40.29 13.78 -20.50
N ASP A 94 40.94 14.28 -21.55
CA ASP A 94 40.48 14.14 -22.94
C ASP A 94 39.02 14.60 -23.17
N GLY A 95 38.60 15.65 -22.43
CA GLY A 95 37.23 16.19 -22.49
C GLY A 95 36.17 15.33 -21.79
N ARG A 96 36.55 14.29 -21.05
CA ARG A 96 35.63 13.39 -20.32
C ARG A 96 35.84 13.45 -18.81
N PHE A 97 34.72 13.38 -18.08
CA PHE A 97 34.69 13.17 -16.64
C PHE A 97 35.44 11.89 -16.26
N GLN A 98 36.28 11.98 -15.22
CA GLN A 98 37.02 10.85 -14.65
C GLN A 98 36.43 10.46 -13.30
N PHE A 99 36.52 11.39 -12.34
CA PHE A 99 36.02 11.21 -10.97
C PHE A 99 35.89 12.57 -10.27
N GLN A 100 35.30 12.58 -9.09
CA GLN A 100 35.17 13.74 -8.22
C GLN A 100 35.69 13.41 -6.82
N GLU A 101 36.28 14.41 -6.15
CA GLU A 101 36.70 14.32 -4.74
C GLU A 101 36.48 15.65 -4.02
N THR A 102 36.62 15.67 -2.70
CA THR A 102 36.50 16.87 -1.88
C THR A 102 37.81 17.22 -1.20
N TRP A 103 38.11 18.52 -1.10
CA TRP A 103 39.30 19.04 -0.44
C TRP A 103 38.95 19.97 0.72
N ASP A 104 39.52 19.72 1.89
CA ASP A 104 39.57 20.67 2.99
C ASP A 104 40.97 21.27 3.10
N VAL A 105 41.07 22.57 2.84
CA VAL A 105 42.34 23.28 2.66
C VAL A 105 42.73 23.98 3.96
N PRO A 106 43.86 23.61 4.59
CA PRO A 106 44.32 24.25 5.82
C PRO A 106 44.91 25.63 5.56
N THR A 107 45.03 26.44 6.62
CA THR A 107 45.76 27.71 6.56
C THR A 107 47.26 27.47 6.71
N THR A 108 48.03 27.60 5.64
CA THR A 108 49.50 27.42 5.67
C THR A 108 50.20 28.42 4.76
N THR A 109 51.48 28.71 5.07
CA THR A 109 52.37 29.48 4.18
C THR A 109 53.27 28.59 3.32
N GLN A 110 53.30 27.29 3.60
CA GLN A 110 54.05 26.30 2.83
C GLN A 110 53.12 25.54 1.88
N PRO A 111 53.59 25.15 0.67
CA PRO A 111 52.79 24.33 -0.24
C PRO A 111 52.38 23.00 0.42
N VAL A 112 51.09 22.67 0.32
CA VAL A 112 50.53 21.40 0.79
C VAL A 112 50.41 20.41 -0.37
N ARG A 113 50.60 19.12 -0.07
CA ARG A 113 50.41 18.06 -1.06
C ARG A 113 48.94 17.70 -1.15
N LEU A 114 48.56 17.14 -2.28
CA LEU A 114 47.16 16.79 -2.55
C LEU A 114 46.65 15.72 -1.58
N ARG A 115 47.51 14.79 -1.15
CA ARG A 115 47.16 13.76 -0.16
C ARG A 115 46.73 14.32 1.20
N ASP A 116 47.23 15.51 1.58
CA ASP A 116 47.04 16.07 2.92
C ASP A 116 45.73 16.85 3.07
N ILE A 117 45.08 17.16 1.94
CA ILE A 117 43.84 17.96 1.90
C ILE A 117 42.63 17.17 1.41
N ARG A 118 42.84 15.96 0.87
CA ARG A 118 41.74 15.09 0.41
C ARG A 118 40.93 14.64 1.60
N VAL A 119 39.65 14.98 1.60
CA VAL A 119 38.69 14.46 2.56
C VAL A 119 37.94 13.32 1.88
N VAL A 120 37.92 12.17 2.53
CA VAL A 120 36.96 11.14 2.18
C VAL A 120 35.64 11.60 2.79
N THR A 121 34.60 11.77 1.99
CA THR A 121 33.24 11.81 2.54
C THR A 121 33.06 10.50 3.29
N ALA A 122 33.22 10.52 4.60
CA ALA A 122 33.15 9.33 5.40
C ALA A 122 31.71 8.78 5.30
N THR A 123 31.50 7.73 4.51
CA THR A 123 30.69 6.64 5.02
C THR A 123 31.50 6.06 6.17
N VAL A 124 31.09 6.39 7.39
CA VAL A 124 31.64 5.97 8.68
C VAL A 124 32.58 4.77 8.58
N THR A 125 33.90 5.00 8.66
CA THR A 125 34.88 3.94 8.88
C THR A 125 35.35 4.02 10.32
N SER A 126 34.70 3.26 11.20
CA SER A 126 35.36 2.78 12.41
C SER A 126 36.58 1.96 12.00
N ALA A 127 37.68 2.05 12.76
CA ALA A 127 38.89 1.27 12.48
C ALA A 127 38.57 -0.23 12.52
N ASP A 128 38.81 -0.91 11.40
CA ASP A 128 38.66 -2.35 11.25
C ASP A 128 39.86 -3.07 11.90
N THR A 129 39.60 -3.86 12.94
CA THR A 129 40.57 -4.79 13.55
C THR A 129 40.15 -6.26 13.38
N GLY A 130 39.29 -6.60 12.41
CA GLY A 130 38.78 -7.95 12.22
C GLY A 130 39.40 -8.69 11.05
N THR A 131 40.16 -9.76 11.33
CA THR A 131 40.45 -10.81 10.35
C THR A 131 39.16 -11.28 9.67
N GLY A 132 39.22 -11.40 8.34
CA GLY A 132 38.06 -11.62 7.46
C GLY A 132 37.13 -12.78 7.82
N THR A 133 35.92 -12.62 7.28
CA THR A 133 34.67 -13.40 7.40
C THR A 133 33.80 -13.09 8.63
N THR A 134 33.03 -12.01 8.58
CA THR A 134 31.87 -11.83 9.47
C THR A 134 30.78 -11.02 8.77
N SER A 135 29.57 -11.57 8.70
CA SER A 135 28.35 -10.80 8.43
C SER A 135 28.33 -9.57 9.34
N VAL A 136 28.07 -8.38 8.78
CA VAL A 136 27.85 -7.16 9.56
C VAL A 136 26.40 -7.19 10.06
N GLU A 137 26.19 -6.98 11.35
CA GLU A 137 24.83 -6.92 11.90
C GLU A 137 24.15 -5.63 11.45
N GLU A 138 22.84 -5.65 11.17
CA GLU A 138 22.14 -4.46 10.65
C GLU A 138 22.22 -3.26 11.62
N SER A 139 22.35 -3.55 12.92
CA SER A 139 22.52 -2.57 14.00
C SER A 139 23.88 -1.86 13.97
N ASP A 140 24.92 -2.48 13.38
CA ASP A 140 26.27 -1.91 13.26
C ASP A 140 26.36 -0.86 12.14
N VAL A 141 25.37 -0.83 11.24
CA VAL A 141 25.28 0.14 10.15
C VAL A 141 24.36 1.28 10.55
N VAL A 142 24.95 2.44 10.83
CA VAL A 142 24.24 3.65 11.25
C VAL A 142 23.08 3.96 10.29
N GLY A 143 21.85 3.99 10.81
CA GLY A 143 20.64 4.32 10.06
C GLY A 143 20.00 3.15 9.32
N LEU A 144 20.68 2.00 9.15
CA LEU A 144 20.17 0.90 8.35
C LEU A 144 18.90 0.27 8.92
N THR A 145 18.82 0.04 10.24
CA THR A 145 17.61 -0.49 10.88
C THR A 145 16.40 0.45 10.70
N ALA A 146 16.63 1.77 10.79
CA ALA A 146 15.58 2.76 10.57
C ALA A 146 15.15 2.82 9.10
N ASP A 147 16.10 2.78 8.18
CA ASP A 147 15.85 2.76 6.74
C ASP A 147 15.14 1.49 6.28
N LEU A 148 15.47 0.34 6.86
CA LEU A 148 14.78 -0.93 6.62
C LEU A 148 13.38 -0.93 7.23
N GLY A 149 13.20 -0.38 8.42
CA GLY A 149 11.91 -0.21 9.07
C GLY A 149 10.97 0.77 8.36
N ALA A 150 11.53 1.72 7.60
CA ALA A 150 10.76 2.68 6.79
C ALA A 150 10.25 2.10 5.46
N ARG A 151 10.71 0.90 5.05
CA ARG A 151 10.28 0.27 3.80
C ARG A 151 8.90 -0.36 3.96
N PRO A 152 8.03 -0.29 2.94
CA PRO A 152 6.80 -1.07 2.91
C PRO A 152 7.09 -2.56 3.09
N ILE A 153 6.46 -3.19 4.07
CA ILE A 153 6.56 -4.63 4.35
C ILE A 153 5.62 -5.42 3.43
N LYS A 154 5.87 -6.71 3.23
CA LYS A 154 4.90 -7.58 2.55
C LYS A 154 3.73 -7.87 3.48
N GLY A 155 2.52 -7.58 3.02
CA GLY A 155 1.29 -7.98 3.66
C GLY A 155 0.99 -9.47 3.44
N PRO A 156 0.06 -10.05 4.21
CA PRO A 156 -0.33 -11.46 4.10
C PRO A 156 -0.81 -11.88 2.71
N GLY A 157 -1.43 -10.96 1.95
CA GLY A 157 -1.92 -11.21 0.59
C GLY A 157 -0.91 -10.95 -0.54
N TYR A 158 0.38 -10.79 -0.25
CA TYR A 158 1.40 -10.58 -1.28
C TYR A 158 1.64 -11.86 -2.10
N ALA A 159 1.28 -11.84 -3.39
CA ALA A 159 1.42 -12.94 -4.33
C ALA A 159 2.20 -12.54 -5.60
N ALA A 160 3.11 -13.41 -6.04
CA ALA A 160 3.89 -13.21 -7.27
C ALA A 160 3.01 -13.28 -8.53
N GLY A 161 3.34 -12.50 -9.55
CA GLY A 161 2.60 -12.48 -10.82
C GLY A 161 1.26 -11.74 -10.76
N ARG A 162 1.14 -10.76 -9.86
CA ARG A 162 -0.02 -9.87 -9.70
C ARG A 162 0.45 -8.42 -9.53
N VAL A 163 -0.46 -7.48 -9.75
CA VAL A 163 -0.25 -6.06 -9.46
C VAL A 163 -0.17 -5.86 -7.94
N ALA A 164 0.78 -5.05 -7.47
CA ALA A 164 0.90 -4.71 -6.07
C ALA A 164 0.12 -3.42 -5.74
N ILE A 165 -0.55 -3.41 -4.59
CA ILE A 165 -1.19 -2.25 -3.96
C ILE A 165 -0.64 -2.03 -2.56
N VAL A 166 -0.83 -0.83 -2.03
CA VAL A 166 -0.59 -0.53 -0.62
C VAL A 166 -1.90 -0.75 0.12
N ASN A 167 -1.89 -1.67 1.08
CA ASN A 167 -3.07 -1.95 1.89
C ASN A 167 -3.27 -0.88 2.99
N PRO A 168 -4.38 -0.93 3.74
CA PRO A 168 -4.67 0.09 4.76
C PRO A 168 -3.63 0.22 5.88
N THR A 169 -2.79 -0.80 6.11
CA THR A 169 -1.71 -0.77 7.11
C THR A 169 -0.37 -0.30 6.54
N GLY A 170 -0.31 0.07 5.26
CA GLY A 170 0.91 0.52 4.57
C GLY A 170 1.78 -0.61 4.03
N ALA A 171 1.33 -1.86 4.11
CA ALA A 171 2.03 -3.02 3.57
C ALA A 171 1.71 -3.24 2.09
N LEU A 172 2.65 -3.83 1.34
CA LEU A 172 2.44 -4.27 -0.03
C LEU A 172 1.60 -5.53 -0.07
N GLU A 173 0.51 -5.50 -0.81
CA GLU A 173 -0.41 -6.61 -1.02
C GLU A 173 -0.70 -6.77 -2.52
N SER A 174 -1.14 -7.95 -2.96
CA SER A 174 -1.51 -8.14 -4.36
C SER A 174 -2.98 -7.82 -4.59
N VAL A 175 -3.28 -7.15 -5.70
CA VAL A 175 -4.65 -6.88 -6.15
C VAL A 175 -5.40 -8.20 -6.34
N SER A 176 -6.57 -8.29 -5.73
CA SER A 176 -7.50 -9.41 -5.92
C SER A 176 -8.35 -9.18 -7.17
N GLY A 177 -8.28 -10.09 -8.15
CA GLY A 177 -8.96 -10.02 -9.45
C GLY A 177 -8.55 -11.13 -10.42
N ILE A 178 -9.18 -11.17 -11.59
CA ILE A 178 -8.80 -12.03 -12.72
C ILE A 178 -7.81 -11.35 -13.67
N ALA A 179 -7.19 -12.12 -14.56
CA ALA A 179 -6.19 -11.63 -15.50
C ALA A 179 -6.69 -10.54 -16.47
N ASN A 180 -8.01 -10.43 -16.66
CA ASN A 180 -8.65 -9.46 -17.56
C ASN A 180 -9.21 -8.23 -16.82
N ASP A 181 -9.02 -8.13 -15.50
CA ASP A 181 -9.54 -7.02 -14.72
C ASP A 181 -8.65 -5.77 -14.84
N CYS A 182 -9.30 -4.61 -14.77
CA CYS A 182 -8.66 -3.32 -14.59
C CYS A 182 -8.53 -3.00 -13.11
N VAL A 183 -7.39 -2.42 -12.72
CA VAL A 183 -7.14 -1.95 -11.35
C VAL A 183 -7.57 -0.48 -11.24
N ARG A 184 -8.33 -0.16 -10.19
CA ARG A 184 -8.78 1.19 -9.86
C ARG A 184 -7.78 1.87 -8.92
N VAL A 185 -7.86 3.20 -8.83
CA VAL A 185 -6.94 4.01 -7.98
C VAL A 185 -7.06 3.71 -6.49
N ASP A 186 -8.19 3.16 -6.06
CA ASP A 186 -8.45 2.72 -4.68
C ASP A 186 -7.92 1.30 -4.40
N GLY A 187 -7.29 0.64 -5.38
CA GLY A 187 -6.72 -0.69 -5.27
C GLY A 187 -7.71 -1.84 -5.54
N SER A 188 -9.00 -1.54 -5.76
CA SER A 188 -9.96 -2.55 -6.20
C SER A 188 -9.73 -2.95 -7.66
N SER A 189 -10.25 -4.11 -8.07
CA SER A 189 -10.24 -4.54 -9.46
C SER A 189 -11.60 -5.05 -9.93
N GLY A 190 -11.80 -5.03 -11.25
CA GLY A 190 -12.98 -5.57 -11.90
C GLY A 190 -12.93 -5.33 -13.41
N PRO A 191 -14.01 -5.62 -14.14
CA PRO A 191 -14.03 -5.52 -15.59
C PRO A 191 -13.61 -4.13 -16.10
N CYS A 192 -12.69 -4.13 -17.07
CA CYS A 192 -12.25 -2.93 -17.78
C CYS A 192 -13.44 -2.28 -18.51
N GLY A 193 -13.83 -1.07 -18.09
CA GLY A 193 -14.92 -0.30 -18.71
C GLY A 193 -16.13 -0.01 -17.82
N SER A 194 -16.12 -0.43 -16.54
CA SER A 194 -17.18 -0.14 -15.55
C SER A 194 -17.17 1.32 -15.03
N GLY A 195 -16.83 2.28 -15.88
CA GLY A 195 -16.83 3.73 -15.58
C GLY A 195 -18.18 4.41 -15.78
N GLY A 196 -19.28 3.65 -15.79
CA GLY A 196 -20.64 4.15 -15.91
C GLY A 196 -21.59 3.24 -15.14
N THR A 197 -22.49 3.86 -14.37
CA THR A 197 -23.62 3.26 -13.64
C THR A 197 -24.17 1.98 -14.29
N GLY A 198 -24.02 0.85 -13.59
CA GLY A 198 -24.64 -0.43 -13.90
C GLY A 198 -24.06 -1.13 -15.15
N THR A 199 -23.51 -2.33 -14.96
CA THR A 199 -23.53 -3.35 -16.00
C THR A 199 -24.99 -3.51 -16.43
N ALA A 200 -25.34 -2.96 -17.59
CA ALA A 200 -26.69 -3.09 -18.13
C ALA A 200 -26.85 -4.49 -18.69
N SER A 201 -27.79 -5.27 -18.15
CA SER A 201 -28.24 -6.50 -18.79
C SER A 201 -29.17 -6.15 -19.94
N PHE A 202 -29.05 -6.85 -21.08
CA PHE A 202 -29.86 -6.60 -22.27
C PHE A 202 -30.89 -7.71 -22.43
N VAL A 203 -32.15 -7.33 -22.60
CA VAL A 203 -33.23 -8.23 -23.01
C VAL A 203 -33.52 -7.97 -24.48
N ASP A 204 -33.23 -8.96 -25.32
CA ASP A 204 -33.49 -8.92 -26.76
C ASP A 204 -34.71 -9.76 -27.11
N ALA A 205 -35.49 -9.31 -28.09
CA ALA A 205 -36.63 -10.03 -28.66
C ALA A 205 -37.69 -10.51 -27.64
N ASP A 206 -37.95 -9.73 -26.59
CA ASP A 206 -39.02 -10.00 -25.62
C ASP A 206 -40.39 -9.94 -26.33
N THR A 207 -41.30 -10.86 -26.01
CA THR A 207 -42.67 -10.90 -26.54
C THR A 207 -43.64 -10.53 -25.43
N PRO A 208 -44.14 -9.27 -25.39
CA PRO A 208 -45.03 -8.82 -24.32
C PRO A 208 -46.25 -9.74 -24.17
N SER A 209 -46.51 -10.15 -22.93
CA SER A 209 -47.67 -10.98 -22.60
C SER A 209 -48.97 -10.17 -22.64
N GLY A 210 -50.00 -10.75 -23.24
CA GLY A 210 -51.31 -10.12 -23.42
C GLY A 210 -52.00 -10.68 -24.66
N ILE A 211 -53.33 -10.77 -24.63
CA ILE A 211 -54.10 -11.19 -25.81
C ILE A 211 -54.15 -10.02 -26.80
N VAL A 212 -53.93 -10.31 -28.08
CA VAL A 212 -54.06 -9.35 -29.18
C VAL A 212 -55.42 -9.54 -29.86
N ASP A 213 -56.46 -8.93 -29.29
CA ASP A 213 -57.87 -9.05 -29.75
C ASP A 213 -58.42 -7.74 -30.35
N GLY A 214 -57.61 -6.69 -30.46
CA GLY A 214 -58.04 -5.37 -30.92
C GLY A 214 -58.77 -4.53 -29.86
N ALA A 215 -59.00 -5.07 -28.66
CA ALA A 215 -59.63 -4.37 -27.53
C ALA A 215 -58.70 -4.25 -26.30
N ASN A 216 -57.80 -5.20 -26.11
CA ASN A 216 -56.84 -5.21 -25.02
C ASN A 216 -55.83 -4.07 -25.17
N THR A 217 -55.78 -3.19 -24.18
CA THR A 217 -54.89 -2.03 -24.16
C THR A 217 -53.62 -2.28 -23.36
N GLN A 218 -53.53 -3.36 -22.58
CA GLN A 218 -52.43 -3.62 -21.66
C GLN A 218 -51.64 -4.88 -22.03
N PHE A 219 -50.32 -4.74 -22.05
CA PHE A 219 -49.37 -5.82 -22.29
C PHE A 219 -48.25 -5.75 -21.27
N THR A 220 -47.69 -6.88 -20.86
CA THR A 220 -46.66 -6.92 -19.80
C THR A 220 -45.37 -7.53 -20.35
N LEU A 221 -44.28 -6.78 -20.24
CA LEU A 221 -42.92 -7.23 -20.55
C LEU A 221 -42.48 -8.31 -19.55
N SER A 222 -41.52 -9.14 -19.94
CA SER A 222 -40.93 -10.14 -19.05
C SER A 222 -40.25 -9.51 -17.82
N ALA A 223 -39.87 -8.23 -17.91
CA ALA A 223 -39.43 -7.43 -16.79
C ALA A 223 -39.42 -5.92 -17.02
N GLN A 224 -39.06 -5.16 -15.99
CA GLN A 224 -39.06 -3.70 -15.99
C GLN A 224 -37.81 -3.10 -16.68
N PRO A 225 -37.96 -2.30 -17.74
CA PRO A 225 -36.84 -1.58 -18.33
C PRO A 225 -36.19 -0.57 -17.37
N ASP A 226 -34.85 -0.58 -17.30
CA ASP A 226 -34.05 0.39 -16.55
C ASP A 226 -32.76 0.74 -17.32
N PRO A 227 -32.57 2.01 -17.77
CA PRO A 227 -33.52 3.12 -17.65
C PRO A 227 -34.77 2.86 -18.51
N ALA A 228 -35.93 3.38 -18.10
CA ALA A 228 -37.20 3.23 -18.82
C ALA A 228 -37.11 3.67 -20.31
N ALA A 229 -36.28 4.67 -20.59
CA ALA A 229 -36.01 5.17 -21.93
C ALA A 229 -35.20 4.20 -22.83
N SER A 230 -34.73 3.08 -22.29
CA SER A 230 -34.02 2.05 -23.07
C SER A 230 -34.94 1.16 -23.90
N LEU A 231 -36.25 1.18 -23.64
CA LEU A 231 -37.22 0.34 -24.32
C LEU A 231 -37.43 0.75 -25.78
N ALA A 232 -37.22 -0.22 -26.68
CA ALA A 232 -37.68 -0.18 -28.06
C ALA A 232 -38.78 -1.23 -28.25
N LEU A 233 -40.02 -0.78 -28.49
CA LEU A 233 -41.17 -1.64 -28.78
C LEU A 233 -41.51 -1.61 -30.26
N TYR A 234 -41.68 -2.77 -30.88
CA TYR A 234 -42.00 -2.92 -32.30
C TYR A 234 -43.36 -3.60 -32.46
N ARG A 235 -44.19 -3.07 -33.36
CA ARG A 235 -45.42 -3.72 -33.86
C ARG A 235 -45.22 -4.06 -35.33
N ASN A 236 -45.20 -5.35 -35.67
CA ASN A 236 -44.89 -5.84 -37.02
C ASN A 236 -43.58 -5.26 -37.60
N GLY A 237 -42.56 -5.11 -36.74
CA GLY A 237 -41.26 -4.54 -37.11
C GLY A 237 -41.21 -3.00 -37.16
N ILE A 238 -42.30 -2.29 -36.88
CA ILE A 238 -42.33 -0.82 -36.84
C ILE A 238 -42.19 -0.34 -35.39
N LEU A 239 -41.19 0.50 -35.14
CA LEU A 239 -40.94 1.10 -33.82
C LEU A 239 -42.14 1.97 -33.38
N GLN A 240 -42.63 1.72 -32.18
CA GLN A 240 -43.68 2.47 -31.51
C GLN A 240 -43.05 3.53 -30.59
N LYS A 241 -43.66 4.71 -30.49
CA LYS A 241 -43.17 5.83 -29.69
C LYS A 241 -43.83 5.88 -28.31
N VAL A 242 -43.00 5.92 -27.27
CA VAL A 242 -43.46 6.17 -25.90
C VAL A 242 -44.12 7.56 -25.79
N GLY A 243 -45.23 7.65 -25.06
CA GLY A 243 -46.06 8.85 -24.89
C GLY A 243 -47.03 9.14 -26.04
N GLN A 244 -46.84 8.52 -27.21
CA GLN A 244 -47.72 8.69 -28.38
C GLN A 244 -48.51 7.40 -28.67
N ASP A 245 -47.81 6.29 -28.89
CA ASP A 245 -48.41 5.01 -29.25
C ASP A 245 -48.69 4.16 -28.00
N TYR A 246 -47.85 4.30 -26.96
CA TYR A 246 -48.03 3.62 -25.68
C TYR A 246 -47.40 4.40 -24.52
N THR A 247 -47.77 4.08 -23.28
CA THR A 247 -47.08 4.50 -22.06
C THR A 247 -46.50 3.27 -21.34
N LEU A 248 -45.41 3.49 -20.58
CA LEU A 248 -44.73 2.45 -19.80
C LEU A 248 -44.82 2.78 -18.30
N SER A 249 -45.24 1.82 -17.49
CA SER A 249 -45.22 1.90 -16.03
C SER A 249 -44.76 0.56 -15.45
N GLY A 250 -43.56 0.53 -14.86
CA GLY A 250 -42.91 -0.74 -14.49
C GLY A 250 -42.69 -1.61 -15.74
N PRO A 251 -43.09 -2.90 -15.75
CA PRO A 251 -43.07 -3.76 -16.94
C PRO A 251 -44.32 -3.61 -17.83
N THR A 252 -45.31 -2.81 -17.45
CA THR A 252 -46.61 -2.76 -18.15
C THR A 252 -46.64 -1.66 -19.22
N LEU A 253 -47.01 -2.06 -20.43
CA LEU A 253 -47.30 -1.25 -21.59
C LEU A 253 -48.80 -0.96 -21.65
N THR A 254 -49.19 0.31 -21.79
CA THR A 254 -50.57 0.71 -22.06
C THR A 254 -50.64 1.41 -23.41
N PHE A 255 -51.28 0.80 -24.41
CA PHE A 255 -51.44 1.39 -25.74
C PHE A 255 -52.48 2.51 -25.77
N ALA A 256 -52.20 3.56 -26.55
CA ALA A 256 -53.19 4.58 -26.88
C ALA A 256 -54.29 3.99 -27.79
N PRO A 257 -55.54 4.50 -27.75
CA PRO A 257 -56.66 3.91 -28.48
C PRO A 257 -56.43 3.69 -29.98
N ALA A 258 -55.72 4.60 -30.65
CA ALA A 258 -55.42 4.49 -32.08
C ALA A 258 -54.30 3.49 -32.41
N ALA A 259 -53.53 3.06 -31.40
CA ALA A 259 -52.37 2.20 -31.56
C ALA A 259 -52.59 0.77 -31.05
N ILE A 260 -53.79 0.46 -30.53
CA ILE A 260 -54.13 -0.87 -30.00
C ILE A 260 -53.81 -1.96 -31.05
N PRO A 261 -52.95 -2.94 -30.71
CA PRO A 261 -52.62 -4.05 -31.61
C PRO A 261 -53.86 -4.82 -32.05
N GLN A 262 -53.99 -5.05 -33.35
CA GLN A 262 -55.12 -5.74 -33.97
C GLN A 262 -54.86 -7.24 -34.09
N PRO A 263 -55.91 -8.09 -34.14
CA PRO A 263 -55.72 -9.53 -34.33
C PRO A 263 -54.80 -9.84 -35.53
N GLY A 264 -53.70 -10.54 -35.27
CA GLY A 264 -52.66 -10.84 -36.26
C GLY A 264 -51.41 -9.95 -36.18
N ASP A 265 -51.45 -8.86 -35.40
CA ASP A 265 -50.25 -8.07 -35.09
C ASP A 265 -49.32 -8.84 -34.15
N THR A 266 -48.01 -8.61 -34.34
CA THR A 266 -46.94 -9.14 -33.50
C THR A 266 -46.26 -8.01 -32.74
N LEU A 267 -46.00 -8.23 -31.46
CA LEU A 267 -45.25 -7.32 -30.61
C LEU A 267 -43.88 -7.91 -30.25
N LEU A 268 -42.85 -7.07 -30.33
CA LEU A 268 -41.49 -7.42 -29.95
C LEU A 268 -40.86 -6.24 -29.19
N ALA A 269 -40.13 -6.50 -28.12
CA ALA A 269 -39.46 -5.47 -27.34
C ALA A 269 -37.98 -5.79 -27.13
N SER A 270 -37.16 -4.76 -27.01
CA SER A 270 -35.78 -4.88 -26.54
C SER A 270 -35.45 -3.73 -25.60
N TYR A 271 -34.78 -4.02 -24.48
CA TYR A 271 -34.55 -3.04 -23.42
C TYR A 271 -33.37 -3.44 -22.52
N ARG A 272 -32.88 -2.47 -21.76
CA ARG A 272 -31.90 -2.70 -20.71
C ARG A 272 -32.58 -2.92 -19.38
N ARG A 273 -31.92 -3.69 -18.51
CA ARG A 273 -32.30 -3.99 -17.14
C ARG A 273 -31.15 -3.59 -16.22
N ALA A 274 -31.48 -3.06 -15.05
CA ALA A 274 -30.55 -3.11 -13.94
C ALA A 274 -30.34 -4.59 -13.59
N GLU A 275 -29.09 -4.99 -13.36
CA GLU A 275 -28.82 -6.30 -12.76
C GLU A 275 -29.50 -6.34 -11.39
N ASP A 276 -30.54 -7.16 -11.28
CA ASP A 276 -31.09 -7.64 -10.03
C ASP A 276 -30.16 -8.72 -9.48
N ASP A 277 -29.06 -8.28 -8.86
CA ASP A 277 -28.08 -9.08 -8.11
C ASP A 277 -28.70 -9.72 -6.85
N ALA A 278 -29.69 -10.58 -7.03
CA ALA A 278 -30.25 -11.39 -5.94
C ALA A 278 -30.44 -12.87 -6.31
N GLY A 279 -30.17 -13.29 -7.55
CA GLY A 279 -30.44 -14.67 -7.97
C GLY A 279 -29.57 -15.26 -9.09
N SER A 280 -28.71 -14.47 -9.72
CA SER A 280 -27.70 -15.01 -10.64
C SER A 280 -26.46 -15.42 -9.82
N PRO A 281 -25.96 -16.67 -9.92
CA PRO A 281 -24.69 -17.03 -9.32
C PRO A 281 -23.59 -16.15 -9.93
N GLN A 282 -23.17 -15.16 -9.16
CA GLN A 282 -22.03 -14.30 -9.48
C GLN A 282 -20.80 -15.21 -9.65
N THR A 283 -20.15 -15.13 -10.81
CA THR A 283 -18.98 -15.96 -11.12
C THR A 283 -17.76 -15.32 -10.50
N PHE A 284 -17.56 -15.54 -9.21
CA PHE A 284 -16.39 -15.07 -8.51
C PHE A 284 -15.19 -15.99 -8.73
N PRO A 285 -13.97 -15.46 -8.92
CA PRO A 285 -12.88 -16.23 -9.52
C PRO A 285 -12.08 -17.11 -8.56
N ALA A 286 -12.23 -16.96 -7.24
CA ALA A 286 -11.56 -17.81 -6.24
C ALA A 286 -12.11 -17.58 -4.83
N SER A 287 -11.93 -18.57 -3.95
CA SER A 287 -12.05 -18.39 -2.51
C SER A 287 -10.97 -17.44 -1.97
N GLN A 288 -11.33 -16.59 -1.01
CA GLN A 288 -10.43 -15.62 -0.39
C GLN A 288 -10.13 -16.02 1.05
N VAL A 289 -8.85 -16.22 1.40
CA VAL A 289 -8.44 -16.39 2.80
C VAL A 289 -8.53 -15.02 3.48
N LEU A 290 -9.43 -14.88 4.45
CA LEU A 290 -9.59 -13.65 5.23
C LEU A 290 -8.58 -13.59 6.38
N CYS A 291 -8.38 -14.72 7.07
CA CYS A 291 -7.41 -14.87 8.14
C CYS A 291 -6.84 -16.29 8.14
N SER A 292 -5.57 -16.43 8.47
CA SER A 292 -4.97 -17.73 8.78
C SER A 292 -3.78 -17.49 9.70
N GLY A 293 -3.63 -18.33 10.72
CA GLY A 293 -2.54 -18.18 11.68
C GLY A 293 -2.69 -19.06 12.90
N THR A 294 -1.80 -18.84 13.86
CA THR A 294 -1.85 -19.45 15.20
C THR A 294 -2.61 -18.54 16.16
N GLY A 295 -3.19 -19.11 17.21
CA GLY A 295 -3.77 -18.34 18.31
C GLY A 295 -2.87 -18.28 19.54
N GLY A 296 -3.42 -17.72 20.61
CA GLY A 296 -2.85 -17.68 21.94
C GLY A 296 -3.23 -18.87 22.80
N ALA A 297 -2.69 -18.88 24.02
CA ALA A 297 -2.97 -19.85 25.05
C ALA A 297 -3.58 -19.16 26.27
N THR A 298 -4.41 -19.88 27.02
CA THR A 298 -5.04 -19.39 28.24
C THR A 298 -4.97 -20.46 29.34
N THR A 299 -4.76 -19.99 30.57
CA THR A 299 -4.91 -20.74 31.81
C THR A 299 -6.03 -20.15 32.68
N ALA A 300 -6.78 -19.20 32.14
CA ALA A 300 -7.82 -18.49 32.87
C ALA A 300 -9.04 -19.39 33.11
N ALA A 301 -9.72 -19.19 34.24
CA ALA A 301 -10.98 -19.87 34.55
C ALA A 301 -12.22 -19.15 33.95
N VAL A 302 -12.01 -18.06 33.20
CA VAL A 302 -13.05 -17.25 32.56
C VAL A 302 -12.71 -17.13 31.08
N LEU A 303 -13.73 -17.16 30.21
CA LEU A 303 -13.57 -17.04 28.76
C LEU A 303 -12.75 -15.79 28.42
N ALA A 304 -11.66 -16.01 27.70
CA ALA A 304 -10.79 -14.97 27.18
C ALA A 304 -10.52 -15.22 25.70
N SER A 305 -10.35 -14.14 24.93
CA SER A 305 -9.95 -14.23 23.54
C SER A 305 -8.56 -14.86 23.43
N ILE A 306 -8.48 -15.91 22.63
CA ILE A 306 -7.26 -16.65 22.27
C ILE A 306 -7.00 -16.56 20.77
N GLY A 307 -7.76 -15.76 20.02
CA GLY A 307 -7.53 -15.49 18.61
C GLY A 307 -8.67 -14.68 18.01
N THR A 308 -8.40 -13.86 17.00
CA THR A 308 -9.42 -13.07 16.32
C THR A 308 -9.18 -13.03 14.81
N CYS A 309 -10.27 -12.88 14.06
CA CYS A 309 -10.25 -12.55 12.64
C CYS A 309 -11.19 -11.37 12.38
N SER A 310 -10.63 -10.21 12.05
CA SER A 310 -11.41 -9.02 11.73
C SER A 310 -11.67 -8.94 10.23
N ILE A 311 -12.95 -8.94 9.87
CA ILE A 311 -13.46 -8.78 8.51
C ILE A 311 -13.86 -7.32 8.33
N SER A 312 -13.25 -6.65 7.36
CA SER A 312 -13.51 -5.22 7.11
C SER A 312 -14.90 -4.98 6.51
N ALA A 313 -15.40 -3.75 6.67
CA ALA A 313 -16.64 -3.31 6.03
C ALA A 313 -16.57 -3.49 4.49
N GLY A 314 -17.69 -3.89 3.89
CA GLY A 314 -17.79 -4.08 2.44
C GLY A 314 -17.13 -5.36 1.89
N VAL A 315 -16.51 -6.18 2.74
CA VAL A 315 -15.92 -7.47 2.31
C VAL A 315 -17.00 -8.54 2.11
N LEU A 316 -18.03 -8.55 2.96
CA LEU A 316 -19.12 -9.55 2.89
C LEU A 316 -20.33 -8.97 2.16
N LEU A 317 -20.87 -9.76 1.24
CA LEU A 317 -22.07 -9.48 0.45
C LEU A 317 -23.12 -10.57 0.70
N PRO A 318 -24.43 -10.25 0.56
CA PRO A 318 -25.48 -11.25 0.54
C PRO A 318 -25.19 -12.35 -0.49
N GLY A 319 -25.29 -13.61 -0.10
CA GLY A 319 -24.99 -14.77 -0.94
C GLY A 319 -23.64 -15.42 -0.64
N ASP A 320 -22.68 -14.66 -0.10
CA ASP A 320 -21.38 -15.19 0.30
C ASP A 320 -21.52 -16.29 1.36
N ARG A 321 -20.50 -17.15 1.46
CA ARG A 321 -20.29 -18.09 2.57
C ARG A 321 -18.93 -17.89 3.20
N VAL A 322 -18.87 -17.83 4.52
CA VAL A 322 -17.60 -17.81 5.27
C VAL A 322 -17.38 -19.16 5.92
N GLU A 323 -16.30 -19.86 5.59
CA GLU A 323 -15.83 -21.06 6.27
C GLU A 323 -14.81 -20.69 7.34
N VAL A 324 -14.97 -21.25 8.55
CA VAL A 324 -14.03 -21.14 9.68
C VAL A 324 -13.54 -22.54 10.02
N ARG A 325 -12.23 -22.71 10.17
CA ARG A 325 -11.59 -23.96 10.65
C ARG A 325 -10.64 -23.64 11.79
N PHE A 326 -10.57 -24.51 12.78
CA PHE A 326 -9.73 -24.31 13.95
C PHE A 326 -9.32 -25.62 14.63
N ASP A 327 -8.14 -25.59 15.24
CA ASP A 327 -7.61 -26.67 16.06
C ASP A 327 -7.18 -26.13 17.43
N LEU A 328 -7.58 -26.82 18.50
CA LEU A 328 -7.27 -26.53 19.89
C LEU A 328 -6.47 -27.68 20.50
N GLU A 329 -5.54 -27.34 21.37
CA GLU A 329 -4.80 -28.29 22.19
C GLU A 329 -4.97 -27.96 23.67
N HIS A 330 -5.23 -28.99 24.46
CA HIS A 330 -5.30 -28.89 25.91
C HIS A 330 -4.13 -29.68 26.52
N GLN A 331 -3.31 -28.99 27.30
CA GLN A 331 -2.16 -29.57 28.01
C GLN A 331 -2.47 -29.61 29.50
N GLY A 332 -2.47 -30.81 30.07
CA GLY A 332 -2.85 -31.05 31.46
C GLY A 332 -3.97 -32.07 31.58
N ALA A 333 -4.41 -32.33 32.79
CA ALA A 333 -5.47 -33.32 33.08
C ALA A 333 -6.26 -33.01 34.35
N ALA A 334 -6.06 -31.83 34.94
CA ALA A 334 -6.64 -31.46 36.23
C ALA A 334 -7.99 -30.74 36.10
N SER A 335 -8.23 -30.05 34.99
CA SER A 335 -9.45 -29.28 34.72
C SER A 335 -9.97 -29.56 33.32
N GLY A 336 -11.30 -29.58 33.18
CA GLY A 336 -11.92 -29.49 31.86
C GLY A 336 -11.71 -28.10 31.26
N PHE A 337 -12.18 -27.90 30.05
CA PHE A 337 -12.09 -26.61 29.38
C PHE A 337 -13.33 -26.32 28.56
N SER A 338 -13.62 -25.05 28.34
CA SER A 338 -14.66 -24.63 27.42
C SER A 338 -14.06 -23.75 26.34
N PHE A 339 -14.63 -23.82 25.14
CA PHE A 339 -14.27 -22.93 24.04
C PHE A 339 -15.51 -22.42 23.34
N GLN A 340 -15.38 -21.21 22.81
CA GLN A 340 -16.45 -20.52 22.10
C GLN A 340 -15.90 -19.84 20.85
N ILE A 341 -16.67 -19.86 19.77
CA ILE A 341 -16.40 -19.03 18.59
C ILE A 341 -17.58 -18.08 18.44
N LEU A 342 -17.29 -16.78 18.37
CA LEU A 342 -18.27 -15.73 18.17
C LEU A 342 -18.25 -15.25 16.72
N TRP A 343 -19.43 -15.09 16.13
CA TRP A 343 -19.66 -14.31 14.92
C TRP A 343 -20.23 -12.96 15.34
N GLY A 344 -19.40 -11.92 15.38
CA GLY A 344 -19.78 -10.67 16.04
C GLY A 344 -20.04 -10.92 17.53
N ALA A 345 -21.28 -10.68 17.97
CA ALA A 345 -21.73 -11.00 19.33
C ALA A 345 -22.44 -12.36 19.44
N THR A 346 -22.80 -13.00 18.32
CA THR A 346 -23.54 -14.27 18.33
C THR A 346 -22.60 -15.47 18.49
N ALA A 347 -22.92 -16.38 19.41
CA ALA A 347 -22.17 -17.61 19.59
C ALA A 347 -22.40 -18.58 18.42
N LEU A 348 -21.37 -18.78 17.60
CA LEU A 348 -21.34 -19.74 16.50
C LEU A 348 -21.08 -21.16 17.02
N VAL A 349 -20.15 -21.31 17.96
CA VAL A 349 -19.81 -22.58 18.62
C VAL A 349 -19.68 -22.34 20.11
N HIS A 350 -20.19 -23.24 20.94
CA HIS A 350 -19.84 -23.33 22.35
C HIS A 350 -19.77 -24.81 22.75
N ARG A 351 -18.68 -25.22 23.39
CA ARG A 351 -18.45 -26.61 23.79
C ARG A 351 -17.69 -26.66 25.10
N ASP A 352 -18.08 -27.62 25.94
CA ASP A 352 -17.38 -28.01 27.15
C ASP A 352 -16.73 -29.38 26.94
N ALA A 353 -15.44 -29.48 27.25
CA ALA A 353 -14.64 -30.69 27.13
C ALA A 353 -14.09 -31.13 28.48
N ALA A 354 -13.94 -32.44 28.64
CA ALA A 354 -13.39 -33.03 29.84
C ALA A 354 -11.87 -32.82 29.92
N ALA A 355 -11.31 -32.91 31.13
CA ALA A 355 -9.88 -32.73 31.37
C ALA A 355 -9.00 -33.73 30.60
N THR A 356 -9.56 -34.88 30.23
CA THR A 356 -8.87 -35.93 29.48
C THR A 356 -8.84 -35.68 27.97
N ASP A 357 -9.57 -34.68 27.46
CA ASP A 357 -9.46 -34.32 26.06
C ASP A 357 -8.20 -33.48 25.84
N THR A 358 -7.38 -33.88 24.89
CA THR A 358 -6.07 -33.28 24.61
C THR A 358 -6.08 -32.51 23.30
N LEU A 359 -7.00 -32.81 22.38
CA LEU A 359 -7.06 -32.23 21.05
C LEU A 359 -8.50 -32.06 20.63
N VAL A 360 -8.85 -30.87 20.16
CA VAL A 360 -10.17 -30.57 19.60
C VAL A 360 -10.00 -29.92 18.24
N THR A 361 -10.85 -30.28 17.29
CA THR A 361 -10.92 -29.63 15.98
C THR A 361 -12.36 -29.30 15.64
N GLY A 362 -12.54 -28.29 14.81
CA GLY A 362 -13.87 -27.92 14.35
C GLY A 362 -13.87 -27.10 13.08
N ARG A 363 -15.06 -27.05 12.49
CA ARG A 363 -15.40 -26.21 11.35
C ARG A 363 -16.73 -25.54 11.57
N ALA A 364 -16.88 -24.35 11.03
CA ALA A 364 -18.12 -23.61 11.05
C ALA A 364 -18.31 -22.82 9.75
N ASP A 365 -19.56 -22.51 9.46
CA ASP A 365 -20.00 -21.85 8.25
C ASP A 365 -20.94 -20.69 8.60
N ALA A 366 -20.81 -19.57 7.89
CA ALA A 366 -21.78 -18.49 7.90
C ALA A 366 -22.24 -18.21 6.46
N GLY A 367 -23.50 -18.51 6.15
CA GLY A 367 -24.15 -18.07 4.91
C GLY A 367 -24.68 -16.66 5.09
N ILE A 368 -24.18 -15.71 4.31
CA ILE A 368 -24.51 -14.29 4.44
C ILE A 368 -25.86 -14.02 3.78
N LEU A 369 -26.80 -13.50 4.57
CA LEU A 369 -28.14 -13.17 4.12
C LEU A 369 -28.23 -11.66 3.84
N ALA A 370 -29.32 -11.20 3.22
CA ALA A 370 -29.58 -9.77 3.01
C ALA A 370 -29.50 -8.95 4.31
N ALA A 371 -29.86 -9.58 5.44
CA ALA A 371 -29.58 -9.07 6.79
C ALA A 371 -29.13 -10.23 7.68
N GLY A 372 -27.98 -10.08 8.33
CA GLY A 372 -27.41 -11.11 9.20
C GLY A 372 -26.83 -12.31 8.46
N ALA A 373 -26.74 -13.46 9.16
CA ALA A 373 -26.19 -14.69 8.62
C ALA A 373 -26.89 -15.93 9.18
N GLN A 374 -26.96 -16.99 8.38
CA GLN A 374 -27.26 -18.33 8.86
C GLN A 374 -25.95 -19.03 9.22
N LEU A 375 -25.84 -19.50 10.46
CA LEU A 375 -24.65 -20.10 11.03
C LEU A 375 -24.81 -21.61 11.14
N SER A 376 -23.74 -22.37 10.90
CA SER A 376 -23.68 -23.79 11.26
C SER A 376 -22.30 -24.21 11.72
N PHE A 377 -22.20 -25.27 12.52
CA PHE A 377 -20.89 -25.77 12.97
C PHE A 377 -20.85 -27.28 13.12
N GLN A 378 -19.63 -27.80 13.18
CA GLN A 378 -19.28 -29.16 13.56
C GLN A 378 -17.97 -29.14 14.38
N SER A 379 -17.91 -29.88 15.48
CA SER A 379 -16.69 -30.02 16.30
C SER A 379 -16.61 -31.38 16.98
N TRP A 380 -15.39 -31.85 17.22
CA TRP A 380 -15.09 -33.10 17.94
C TRP A 380 -13.70 -33.01 18.57
N GLY A 381 -13.42 -33.88 19.54
CA GLY A 381 -12.09 -33.99 20.14
C GLY A 381 -11.62 -35.43 20.25
N ALA A 382 -10.51 -35.65 20.95
CA ALA A 382 -9.98 -36.98 21.19
C ALA A 382 -10.94 -37.82 22.06
N VAL A 383 -11.68 -37.16 22.95
CA VAL A 383 -12.70 -37.77 23.82
C VAL A 383 -14.06 -37.07 23.68
N LEU A 384 -14.07 -35.77 23.38
CA LEU A 384 -15.25 -34.95 23.18
C LEU A 384 -16.04 -35.48 21.97
N PRO A 385 -17.31 -35.89 22.17
CA PRO A 385 -18.11 -36.43 21.09
C PRO A 385 -18.37 -35.39 20.01
N PHE A 386 -18.55 -35.87 18.79
CA PHE A 386 -19.01 -35.06 17.67
C PHE A 386 -20.30 -34.31 18.03
N SER A 387 -20.35 -33.04 17.70
CA SER A 387 -21.54 -32.21 17.80
C SER A 387 -21.64 -31.28 16.61
N ALA A 388 -22.87 -31.01 16.18
CA ALA A 388 -23.19 -30.08 15.11
C ALA A 388 -24.42 -29.24 15.50
N GLY A 389 -24.51 -28.04 14.93
CA GLY A 389 -25.63 -27.14 15.19
C GLY A 389 -25.85 -26.14 14.06
N VAL A 390 -27.00 -25.47 14.11
CA VAL A 390 -27.39 -24.39 13.20
C VAL A 390 -28.02 -23.27 14.03
N ALA A 391 -27.76 -22.01 13.65
CA ALA A 391 -28.31 -20.83 14.31
C ALA A 391 -28.50 -19.69 13.29
N ASN A 392 -29.19 -18.63 13.71
CA ASN A 392 -29.23 -17.37 12.96
C ASN A 392 -28.51 -16.30 13.77
N ALA A 393 -27.77 -15.43 13.09
CA ALA A 393 -27.13 -14.26 13.66
C ALA A 393 -27.71 -13.00 13.03
N SER A 394 -28.14 -12.04 13.86
CA SER A 394 -28.62 -10.74 13.41
C SER A 394 -27.51 -9.68 13.35
N ASP A 395 -26.26 -10.06 13.64
CA ASP A 395 -25.09 -9.19 13.59
C ASP A 395 -24.94 -8.53 12.21
N ALA A 396 -24.82 -7.21 12.21
CA ALA A 396 -24.59 -6.46 11.00
C ALA A 396 -23.13 -6.64 10.53
N TYR A 397 -22.96 -7.07 9.28
CA TYR A 397 -21.64 -7.23 8.66
C TYR A 397 -21.22 -6.02 7.80
N GLY A 398 -22.17 -5.13 7.46
CA GLY A 398 -21.92 -3.97 6.60
C GLY A 398 -20.91 -2.97 7.16
N THR A 399 -20.73 -2.93 8.48
CA THR A 399 -19.76 -2.07 9.18
C THR A 399 -18.44 -2.78 9.51
N GLY A 400 -18.25 -4.00 9.01
CA GLY A 400 -17.20 -4.91 9.46
C GLY A 400 -17.66 -5.78 10.63
N LEU A 401 -17.02 -6.93 10.78
CA LEU A 401 -17.39 -7.98 11.73
C LEU A 401 -16.14 -8.70 12.22
N THR A 402 -16.11 -9.09 13.49
CA THR A 402 -15.00 -9.88 14.05
C THR A 402 -15.48 -11.27 14.39
N ILE A 403 -14.69 -12.26 14.00
CA ILE A 403 -14.79 -13.63 14.52
C ILE A 403 -13.81 -13.72 15.69
N ASP A 404 -14.30 -14.06 16.87
CA ASP A 404 -13.50 -14.16 18.09
C ASP A 404 -13.48 -15.60 18.59
N PHE A 405 -12.28 -16.15 18.80
CA PHE A 405 -12.05 -17.46 19.36
C PHE A 405 -11.74 -17.28 20.84
N GLN A 406 -12.58 -17.84 21.70
CA GLN A 406 -12.45 -17.72 23.15
C GLN A 406 -12.27 -19.09 23.79
N GLY A 407 -11.56 -19.11 24.92
CA GLY A 407 -11.39 -20.32 25.71
C GLY A 407 -11.12 -20.04 27.18
N ASN A 408 -11.39 -21.03 28.01
CA ASN A 408 -11.05 -21.06 29.43
C ASN A 408 -10.93 -22.49 29.95
N LEU A 409 -10.36 -22.62 31.14
CA LEU A 409 -10.42 -23.83 31.94
C LEU A 409 -11.65 -23.78 32.85
N ALA A 410 -12.20 -24.94 33.20
CA ALA A 410 -13.35 -25.05 34.09
C ALA A 410 -13.02 -24.64 35.54
N SER A 411 -11.73 -24.69 35.91
CA SER A 411 -11.20 -24.28 37.20
C SER A 411 -9.74 -23.83 37.03
N ALA A 412 -9.26 -22.98 37.93
CA ALA A 412 -7.84 -22.61 37.95
C ALA A 412 -6.99 -23.84 38.27
N SER A 413 -6.20 -24.28 37.30
CA SER A 413 -5.27 -25.41 37.39
C SER A 413 -3.92 -25.04 36.77
N GLY A 414 -2.98 -25.97 36.74
CA GLY A 414 -1.73 -25.83 35.97
C GLY A 414 -1.90 -26.18 34.48
N ASP A 415 -3.13 -26.43 34.03
CA ASP A 415 -3.41 -26.83 32.65
C ASP A 415 -3.38 -25.60 31.72
N THR A 416 -3.38 -25.83 30.41
CA THR A 416 -3.36 -24.75 29.40
C THR A 416 -4.19 -25.16 28.19
N LEU A 417 -5.08 -24.28 27.74
CA LEU A 417 -5.80 -24.41 26.48
C LEU A 417 -5.18 -23.47 25.44
N THR A 418 -4.83 -23.99 24.27
CA THR A 418 -4.16 -23.25 23.19
C THR A 418 -4.92 -23.37 21.88
N LEU A 419 -5.21 -22.25 21.22
CA LEU A 419 -5.63 -22.24 19.82
C LEU A 419 -4.40 -22.44 18.94
N ARG A 420 -4.23 -23.66 18.43
CA ARG A 420 -3.04 -24.04 17.65
C ARG A 420 -3.02 -23.37 16.29
N ASN A 421 -4.12 -23.45 15.58
CA ASN A 421 -4.29 -22.76 14.31
C ASN A 421 -5.76 -22.44 14.07
N PHE A 422 -6.00 -21.46 13.21
CA PHE A 422 -7.31 -21.20 12.63
C PHE A 422 -7.16 -20.69 11.21
N THR A 423 -8.20 -20.84 10.41
CA THR A 423 -8.31 -20.28 9.06
C THR A 423 -9.75 -19.88 8.79
N VAL A 424 -9.93 -18.70 8.21
CA VAL A 424 -11.20 -18.12 7.80
C VAL A 424 -11.14 -17.85 6.30
N VAL A 425 -12.07 -18.41 5.55
CA VAL A 425 -12.15 -18.30 4.09
C VAL A 425 -13.51 -17.76 3.71
N ARG A 426 -13.54 -16.77 2.83
CA ARG A 426 -14.74 -16.33 2.12
C ARG A 426 -14.86 -17.08 0.80
N LEU A 427 -16.04 -17.64 0.58
CA LEU A 427 -16.54 -18.22 -0.66
C LEU A 427 -17.62 -17.26 -1.17
N PRO A 428 -17.28 -16.32 -2.05
CA PRO A 428 -18.24 -15.37 -2.57
C PRO A 428 -19.31 -16.02 -3.46
#